data_AF-A0A837KYZ7-F1
#
_entry.id   AF-A0A837KYZ7-F1
#
_cell.length_a   1.000
_cell.length_b   1.000
_cell.length_c   1.000
_cell.angle_alpha   90.00
_cell.angle_beta   90.00
_cell.angle_gamma   90.00
#
_symmetry.space_group_name_H-M   'P 1'
#
loop_
_entity.id
_entity.type
_entity.pdbx_description
1 polymer ?
#
loop_
_entity_poly.entity_id
_entity_poly.type
_entity_poly.pdbx_seq_one_letter_code
_entity_poly.pdbx_strand_id
1 'polypeptide(L)' 'MNETHIETFITLRKELSEEEWKDLDSLYNYLLENKKEILTKDITLNESELNEFREFSKKLVESNE' A
#
# COMPACT_ATOMS: atom_id res chain seq x y z
N MET A 1 15.37 10.81 16.14
CA MET A 1 14.10 10.92 15.36
C MET A 1 13.23 9.66 15.42
N ASN A 2 13.78 8.45 15.62
CA ASN A 2 12.95 7.23 15.63
C ASN A 2 12.20 6.94 16.94
N GLU A 3 12.70 7.41 18.09
CA GLU A 3 12.07 7.13 19.40
C GLU A 3 10.71 7.81 19.55
N THR A 4 10.57 9.04 19.02
CA THR A 4 9.34 9.84 19.11
C THR A 4 8.14 9.18 18.42
N HIS A 5 8.36 8.47 17.31
CA HIS A 5 7.28 7.80 16.58
C HIS A 5 6.82 6.52 17.29
N ILE A 6 7.75 5.78 17.89
CA ILE A 6 7.44 4.58 18.66
C ILE A 6 6.66 4.95 19.92
N GLU A 7 7.08 6.00 20.63
CA GLU A 7 6.36 6.51 21.81
C GLU A 7 4.95 6.99 21.46
N THR A 8 4.81 7.74 20.36
CA THR A 8 3.50 8.20 19.88
C THR A 8 2.58 7.03 19.55
N PHE A 9 3.10 5.99 18.88
CA PHE A 9 2.35 4.78 18.57
C PHE A 9 1.90 4.04 19.84
N ILE A 10 2.80 3.87 20.81
CA ILE A 10 2.50 3.20 22.09
C ILE A 10 1.40 3.97 22.84
N THR A 11 1.47 5.30 22.87
CA THR A 11 0.47 6.15 23.51
C THR A 11 -0.89 6.03 22.82
N LEU A 12 -0.94 6.20 21.49
CA LEU A 12 -2.17 6.06 20.72
C LEU A 12 -2.82 4.69 20.91
N ARG A 13 -2.01 3.62 20.92
CA ARG A 13 -2.54 2.26 21.10
C ARG A 13 -3.16 2.04 22.49
N LYS A 14 -2.66 2.72 23.51
CA LYS A 14 -3.16 2.66 24.90
C LYS A 14 -4.41 3.52 25.10
N GLU A 15 -4.51 4.65 24.41
CA GLU A 15 -5.60 5.61 24.58
C GLU A 15 -6.84 5.26 23.75
N LEU A 16 -6.67 4.58 22.62
CA LEU A 16 -7.76 4.23 21.72
C LEU A 16 -8.38 2.88 22.07
N SER A 17 -9.71 2.81 22.00
CA SER A 17 -10.46 1.56 21.96
C SER A 17 -10.15 0.76 20.68
N GLU A 18 -10.57 -0.50 20.64
CA GLU A 18 -10.37 -1.34 19.45
C GLU A 18 -11.10 -0.80 18.22
N GLU A 19 -12.28 -0.19 18.41
CA GLU A 19 -13.06 0.42 17.34
C GLU A 19 -12.39 1.68 16.79
N GLU A 20 -11.99 2.60 17.69
CA GLU A 20 -11.26 3.82 17.30
C GLU A 20 -9.92 3.50 16.62
N TRP A 21 -9.25 2.42 17.04
CA TRP A 21 -8.04 1.96 16.37
C TRP A 21 -8.30 1.46 14.95
N LYS A 22 -9.39 0.71 14.72
CA LYS A 22 -9.78 0.24 13.39
C LYS A 22 -10.14 1.40 12.46
N ASP A 23 -10.81 2.41 12.98
CA ASP A 23 -11.13 3.63 12.22
C ASP A 23 -9.87 4.40 11.85
N LEU A 24 -8.93 4.56 12.80
CA LEU A 24 -7.64 5.20 12.56
C LEU A 24 -6.81 4.44 11.51
N ASP A 25 -6.76 3.11 11.61
CA ASP A 25 -6.04 2.26 10.66
C ASP A 25 -6.67 2.35 9.26
N SER A 26 -8.00 2.38 9.18
CA SER A 26 -8.73 2.56 7.91
C SER A 26 -8.42 3.90 7.25
N LEU A 27 -8.39 4.99 8.03
CA LEU A 27 -8.01 6.31 7.56
C LEU A 27 -6.55 6.35 7.08
N TYR A 28 -5.64 5.73 7.83
CA TYR A 28 -4.24 5.62 7.44
C TYR A 28 -4.08 4.87 6.12
N ASN A 29 -4.76 3.73 5.96
CA ASN A 29 -4.75 2.94 4.73
C ASN A 29 -5.32 3.73 3.55
N TYR A 30 -6.40 4.48 3.74
CA TYR A 30 -6.96 5.37 2.71
C TYR A 30 -5.93 6.43 2.26
N LEU A 31 -5.28 7.10 3.22
CA LEU A 31 -4.24 8.09 2.91
C LEU A 31 -3.04 7.47 2.20
N LEU A 32 -2.66 6.25 2.58
CA LEU A 32 -1.58 5.51 1.94
C LEU A 32 -1.91 5.16 0.49
N GLU A 33 -3.11 4.64 0.22
CA GLU A 33 -3.55 4.33 -1.14
C GLU A 33 -3.66 5.57 -2.01
N ASN A 34 -4.23 6.67 -1.51
CA ASN A 34 -4.24 7.94 -2.23
C ASN A 34 -2.82 8.42 -2.56
N LYS A 35 -1.87 8.28 -1.63
CA LYS A 35 -0.47 8.66 -1.88
C LYS A 35 0.18 7.76 -2.91
N LYS A 36 -0.09 6.45 -2.88
CA LYS A 36 0.36 5.51 -3.91
C LYS A 36 -0.18 5.95 -5.27
N GLU A 37 -1.48 6.18 -5.37
CA GLU A 37 -2.13 6.62 -6.60
C GLU A 37 -1.49 7.92 -7.12
N ILE A 38 -1.29 8.93 -6.29
CA ILE A 38 -0.64 10.19 -6.70
C ILE A 38 0.77 9.94 -7.23
N LEU A 39 1.54 9.07 -6.58
CA LEU A 39 2.91 8.76 -7.00
C LEU A 39 2.97 7.91 -8.27
N THR A 40 1.94 7.10 -8.54
CA THR A 40 1.89 6.18 -9.69
C THR A 40 1.03 6.69 -10.84
N LYS A 41 0.28 7.78 -10.66
CA LYS A 41 -0.73 8.30 -11.60
C LYS A 41 -0.21 8.47 -13.02
N ASP A 42 1.05 8.89 -13.14
CA ASP A 42 1.71 9.16 -14.43
C ASP A 42 2.83 8.15 -14.74
N ILE A 43 2.97 7.09 -13.93
CA ILE A 43 3.88 5.99 -14.20
C ILE A 43 3.16 5.01 -15.14
N THR A 44 3.36 5.22 -16.43
CA THR A 44 2.96 4.24 -17.45
C THR A 44 4.14 3.34 -17.78
N LEU A 45 3.89 2.04 -17.88
CA LEU A 45 4.87 1.11 -18.42
C LEU A 45 5.21 1.52 -19.85
N ASN A 46 6.50 1.59 -20.16
CA ASN A 46 6.94 1.78 -21.53
C ASN A 46 6.67 0.51 -22.37
N GLU A 47 6.87 0.59 -23.69
CA GLU A 47 6.54 -0.52 -24.60
C GLU A 47 7.32 -1.81 -24.29
N SER A 48 8.55 -1.69 -23.77
CA SER A 48 9.35 -2.84 -23.33
C SER A 48 8.77 -3.47 -22.06
N GLU A 49 8.48 -2.65 -21.06
CA GLU A 49 7.91 -3.09 -19.78
C GLU A 49 6.50 -3.68 -19.95
N LEU A 50 5.70 -3.14 -20.89
CA LEU A 50 4.40 -3.69 -21.26
C LEU A 50 4.53 -5.07 -21.91
N ASN A 51 5.52 -5.27 -22.78
CA ASN A 51 5.74 -6.57 -23.41
C ASN A 51 6.25 -7.61 -22.40
N GLU A 52 7.15 -7.21 -21.49
CA GLU A 52 7.59 -8.08 -20.38
C GLU A 52 6.42 -8.47 -19.46
N PHE A 53 5.57 -7.51 -19.10
CA PHE A 53 4.38 -7.77 -18.28
C PHE A 53 3.39 -8.74 -18.97
N ARG A 54 3.18 -8.59 -20.28
CA ARG A 54 2.32 -9.47 -21.08
C ARG A 54 2.85 -10.90 -21.14
N GLU A 55 4.15 -11.08 -21.40
CA GLU A 55 4.76 -12.40 -21.45
C GLU A 55 4.78 -13.08 -20.08
N PHE A 56 5.01 -12.32 -19.00
CA PHE A 56 4.89 -12.84 -17.64
C PHE A 56 3.46 -13.29 -17.32
N SER A 57 2.46 -12.48 -17.69
CA SER A 57 1.05 -12.79 -17.45
C SER A 57 0.58 -14.03 -18.23
N LYS A 58 1.01 -14.21 -19.48
CA LYS A 58 0.74 -15.44 -20.27
C LYS A 58 1.27 -16.69 -19.57
N LYS A 59 2.54 -16.67 -19.13
CA LYS A 59 3.15 -17.80 -18.41
C LYS A 59 2.41 -18.14 -17.13
N LEU A 60 1.86 -17.15 -16.44
CA LEU A 60 1.13 -17.33 -15.18
C LEU A 60 -0.27 -17.94 -15.41
N VAL A 61 -0.92 -17.62 -16.53
CA VAL A 61 -2.17 -18.26 -16.95
C VAL A 61 -1.92 -19.71 -17.38
N GLU A 62 -0.89 -19.95 -18.18
CA GLU A 62 -0.51 -21.30 -18.64
C GLU A 62 -0.03 -22.23 -17.50
N SER A 63 0.45 -21.66 -16.38
CA SER A 63 0.87 -22.45 -15.20
C SER A 63 -0.28 -22.82 -14.26
N ASN A 64 -1.47 -22.24 -14.47
CA ASN A 64 -2.67 -22.50 -13.67
C ASN A 64 -3.70 -23.39 -14.40
N GLU A 65 -3.36 -23.89 -15.59
CA GLU A 65 -4.07 -24.95 -16.33
C GLU A 65 -3.39 -26.31 -16.12
#